data_AF-A0A927FF42-F1
#
_entry.id   AF-A0A927FF42-F1
#
_cell.length_a   1.000
_cell.length_b   1.000
_cell.length_c   1.000
_cell.angle_alpha   90.00
_cell.angle_beta   90.00
_cell.angle_gamma   90.00
#
_symmetry.space_group_name_H-M   'P 1'
#
loop_
_entity.id
_entity.type
_entity.pdbx_description
1 polymer ?
#
loop_
_entity_poly.entity_id
_entity_poly.type
_entity_poly.pdbx_seq_one_letter_code
_entity_poly.pdbx_strand_id
1 'polypeptide(L)'
;MSSYTCIHCGETAARNHDCCSSGCDLARRLPRGETDLPATWQLGVALAWGFLIFNQLLFAGMDLLALSRNAPDNAAKFAVASLVAGALVLLANLFFFAISKPKLFSDWQALAISAGIAFVGGYRLGEIFGEHQVLGFLLGNLLMSGWLARGLLRKHPSKKRQNF
;
A
#
# COMPACT_ATOMS: atom_id res chain seq x y z
N MET A 1 9.42 26.57 22.76
CA MET A 1 9.64 25.16 22.37
C MET A 1 9.65 25.10 20.85
N SER A 2 10.81 24.86 20.22
CA SER A 2 10.88 24.75 18.77
C SER A 2 10.14 23.48 18.33
N SER A 3 8.98 23.64 17.70
CA SER A 3 8.25 22.52 17.09
C SER A 3 8.95 22.13 15.80
N TYR A 4 9.45 20.89 15.74
CA TYR A 4 9.99 20.35 14.49
C TYR A 4 8.83 20.10 13.52
N THR A 5 8.94 20.55 12.27
CA THR A 5 7.90 20.43 11.25
C THR A 5 8.31 19.43 10.18
N CYS A 6 7.32 18.70 9.68
CA CYS A 6 7.48 17.74 8.59
C CYS A 6 7.80 18.49 7.30
N ILE A 7 8.93 18.15 6.67
CA ILE A 7 9.38 18.79 5.41
C ILE A 7 8.37 18.55 4.27
N HIS A 8 7.58 17.47 4.33
CA HIS A 8 6.60 17.12 3.31
C HIS A 8 5.23 17.77 3.51
N CYS A 9 4.68 17.84 4.72
CA CYS A 9 3.30 18.32 4.92
C CYS A 9 3.16 19.47 5.93
N GLY A 10 4.26 19.91 6.54
CA GLY A 10 4.27 21.00 7.53
C GLY A 10 3.68 20.66 8.90
N GLU A 11 3.20 19.43 9.11
CA GLU A 11 2.68 18.95 10.40
C GLU A 11 3.81 18.77 11.43
N THR A 12 3.47 18.71 12.72
CA THR A 12 4.45 18.45 13.78
C THR A 12 5.14 17.09 13.57
N ALA A 13 6.47 17.08 13.67
CA ALA A 13 7.31 15.90 13.59
C ALA A 13 8.04 15.67 14.92
N ALA A 14 8.38 14.40 15.19
CA ALA A 14 9.19 14.05 16.35
C ALA A 14 10.62 14.60 16.22
N ARG A 15 11.27 14.84 17.37
CA ARG A 15 12.66 15.31 17.43
C ARG A 15 13.56 14.32 16.67
N ASN A 16 14.40 14.84 15.77
CA ASN A 16 15.28 14.08 14.86
C ASN A 16 14.60 13.37 13.68
N HIS A 17 13.33 13.66 13.37
CA HIS A 17 12.66 13.13 12.18
C HIS A 17 12.27 14.22 11.19
N ASP A 18 12.77 14.10 9.95
CA ASP A 18 12.43 14.99 8.82
C ASP A 18 10.96 14.92 8.37
N CYS A 19 10.27 13.81 8.63
CA CYS A 19 8.88 13.59 8.22
C CYS A 19 8.06 12.99 9.35
N CYS A 20 6.80 13.39 9.46
CA CYS A 20 5.89 12.98 10.53
C CYS A 20 5.38 11.53 10.42
N SER A 21 5.56 10.87 9.28
CA SER A 21 5.08 9.51 9.05
C SER A 21 5.84 8.78 7.95
N SER A 22 5.75 7.45 7.95
CA SER A 22 6.20 6.56 6.86
C SER A 22 5.67 6.99 5.49
N GLY A 23 4.38 7.32 5.40
CA GLY A 23 3.75 7.75 4.14
C GLY A 23 4.31 9.09 3.64
N CYS A 24 4.56 10.07 4.50
CA CYS A 24 5.20 11.32 4.10
C CYS A 24 6.64 11.13 3.65
N ASP A 25 7.37 10.19 4.29
CA ASP A 25 8.73 9.83 3.88
C ASP A 25 8.74 9.21 2.47
N LEU A 26 7.80 8.30 2.21
CA LEU A 26 7.63 7.66 0.91
C LEU A 26 7.23 8.67 -0.17
N ALA A 27 6.28 9.55 0.13
CA ALA A 27 5.80 10.60 -0.77
C ALA A 27 6.85 11.68 -1.07
N ARG A 28 7.85 11.86 -0.20
CA ARG A 28 9.00 12.74 -0.45
C ARG A 28 9.99 12.13 -1.45
N ARG A 29 10.09 10.80 -1.51
CA ARG A 29 11.01 10.08 -2.42
C ARG A 29 10.48 9.94 -3.84
N LEU A 30 9.19 10.19 -4.05
CA LEU A 30 8.56 10.14 -5.36
C LEU A 30 8.84 11.42 -6.16
N PRO A 31 9.27 11.30 -7.43
CA PRO A 31 9.52 12.45 -8.29
C PRO A 31 8.23 13.24 -8.53
N ARG A 32 8.31 14.57 -8.47
CA ARG A 32 7.18 15.46 -8.78
C ARG A 32 7.46 16.15 -10.10
N GLY A 33 6.49 16.09 -11.01
CA GLY A 33 6.62 16.52 -12.40
C GLY A 33 6.72 18.04 -12.62
N GLU A 34 7.51 18.76 -11.81
CA GLU A 34 7.85 20.17 -12.07
C GLU A 34 8.92 20.32 -13.18
N THR A 35 9.51 19.21 -13.64
CA THR A 35 10.41 19.12 -14.81
C THR A 35 10.06 17.87 -15.62
N ASP A 36 10.41 17.84 -16.92
CA ASP A 36 10.18 16.69 -17.84
C ASP A 36 10.36 15.38 -17.09
N LEU A 37 9.28 14.60 -16.95
CA LEU A 37 9.24 13.40 -16.11
C LEU A 37 10.42 12.49 -16.49
N PRO A 38 11.54 12.50 -15.73
CA PRO A 38 12.63 11.63 -16.09
C PRO A 38 12.10 10.22 -15.84
N ALA A 39 12.38 9.30 -16.75
CA ALA A 39 12.19 7.87 -16.51
C ALA A 39 13.09 7.46 -15.34
N THR A 40 12.64 7.76 -14.12
CA THR A 40 13.36 7.51 -12.89
C THR A 40 13.04 6.11 -12.42
N TRP A 41 14.01 5.45 -11.79
CA TRP A 41 13.79 4.11 -11.26
C TRP A 41 12.65 4.09 -10.22
N GLN A 42 12.45 5.19 -9.47
CA GLN A 42 11.33 5.34 -8.52
C GLN A 42 9.97 5.26 -9.21
N LEU A 43 9.81 5.90 -10.38
CA LEU A 43 8.59 5.81 -11.18
C LEU A 43 8.39 4.38 -11.70
N GLY A 44 9.48 3.72 -12.14
CA GLY A 44 9.44 2.31 -12.55
C GLY A 44 8.98 1.38 -11.42
N VAL A 45 9.47 1.57 -10.20
CA VAL A 45 9.05 0.79 -9.03
C VAL A 45 7.58 1.08 -8.66
N ALA A 46 7.14 2.33 -8.73
CA ALA A 46 5.73 2.69 -8.49
C ALA A 46 4.79 2.07 -9.53
N LEU A 47 5.20 2.06 -10.81
CA LEU A 47 4.47 1.39 -11.90
C LEU A 47 4.42 -0.12 -11.71
N ALA A 48 5.54 -0.76 -11.36
CA ALA A 48 5.59 -2.20 -11.07
C ALA A 48 4.68 -2.55 -9.89
N TRP A 49 4.70 -1.74 -8.82
CA TRP A 49 3.81 -1.91 -7.68
C TRP A 49 2.33 -1.76 -8.06
N GLY A 50 1.98 -0.73 -8.83
CA GLY A 50 0.62 -0.55 -9.36
C GLY A 50 0.18 -1.69 -10.28
N PHE A 51 1.09 -2.19 -11.13
CA PHE A 51 0.85 -3.35 -11.99
C PHE A 51 0.56 -4.61 -11.17
N LEU A 52 1.30 -4.87 -10.10
CA LEU A 52 1.05 -6.02 -9.23
C LEU A 52 -0.31 -5.93 -8.53
N ILE A 53 -0.69 -4.76 -8.00
CA ILE A 53 -2.00 -4.53 -7.38
C ILE A 53 -3.13 -4.72 -8.41
N PHE A 54 -2.96 -4.15 -9.60
CA PHE A 54 -3.92 -4.29 -10.69
C PHE A 54 -4.12 -5.76 -11.09
N ASN A 55 -3.04 -6.52 -11.25
CA ASN A 55 -3.13 -7.94 -11.59
C ASN A 55 -3.78 -8.76 -10.47
N GLN A 56 -3.46 -8.49 -9.20
CA GLN A 56 -4.13 -9.15 -8.08
C GLN A 56 -5.65 -8.94 -8.13
N LEU A 57 -6.10 -7.69 -8.37
CA LEU A 57 -7.51 -7.33 -8.54
C LEU A 57 -8.14 -8.01 -9.76
N LEU A 58 -7.44 -7.99 -10.90
CA LEU A 58 -7.91 -8.60 -12.14
C LEU A 58 -8.15 -10.10 -11.96
N PHE A 59 -7.18 -10.82 -11.40
CA PHE A 59 -7.31 -12.26 -11.16
C PHE A 59 -8.38 -12.59 -10.13
N ALA A 60 -8.51 -11.81 -9.06
CA ALA A 60 -9.61 -11.97 -8.10
C ALA A 60 -10.98 -11.74 -8.75
N GLY A 61 -11.09 -10.75 -9.66
CA GLY A 61 -12.33 -10.50 -10.41
C GLY A 61 -12.67 -11.63 -11.38
N MET A 62 -11.67 -12.21 -12.06
CA MET A 62 -11.89 -13.34 -12.95
C MET A 62 -12.23 -14.63 -12.22
N ASP A 63 -11.70 -14.84 -11.01
CA ASP A 63 -12.06 -15.93 -10.11
C ASP A 63 -13.56 -15.90 -9.79
N LEU A 64 -14.03 -14.75 -9.29
CA LEU A 64 -15.45 -14.49 -9.02
C LEU A 64 -16.33 -14.70 -10.25
N LEU A 65 -15.88 -14.24 -11.43
CA LEU A 65 -16.63 -14.41 -12.68
C LEU A 65 -16.65 -15.87 -13.17
N ALA A 66 -15.57 -16.63 -12.94
CA ALA A 66 -15.50 -18.04 -13.30
C ALA A 66 -16.38 -18.88 -12.39
N LEU A 67 -16.43 -18.58 -11.09
CA LEU A 67 -17.37 -19.17 -10.15
C LEU A 67 -18.83 -18.90 -10.56
N SER A 68 -19.16 -17.66 -10.92
CA SER A 68 -20.52 -17.31 -11.33
C SER A 68 -20.98 -18.02 -12.61
N ARG A 69 -20.02 -18.55 -13.40
CA ARG A 69 -20.26 -19.31 -14.63
C ARG A 69 -20.17 -20.82 -14.44
N ASN A 70 -20.11 -21.32 -13.19
CA ASN A 70 -19.93 -22.73 -12.86
C ASN A 70 -18.70 -23.37 -13.55
N ALA A 71 -17.60 -22.62 -13.65
CA ALA A 71 -16.33 -23.08 -14.22
C ALA A 71 -15.23 -23.17 -13.13
N PRO A 72 -15.33 -24.11 -12.17
CA PRO A 72 -14.49 -24.15 -10.98
C PRO A 72 -13.00 -24.37 -11.29
N ASP A 73 -12.68 -25.12 -12.35
CA ASP A 73 -11.29 -25.36 -12.77
C ASP A 73 -10.59 -24.09 -13.25
N ASN A 74 -11.35 -23.15 -13.83
CA ASN A 74 -10.82 -21.85 -14.26
C ASN A 74 -10.73 -20.89 -13.07
N ALA A 75 -11.72 -20.91 -12.17
CA ALA A 75 -11.71 -20.16 -10.92
C ALA A 75 -10.43 -20.46 -10.11
N ALA A 76 -10.14 -21.74 -9.86
CA ALA A 76 -8.94 -22.16 -9.14
C ALA A 76 -7.62 -21.62 -9.74
N LYS A 77 -7.50 -21.55 -11.08
CA LYS A 77 -6.32 -20.99 -11.74
C LYS A 77 -6.19 -19.49 -11.49
N PHE A 78 -7.30 -18.76 -11.55
CA PHE A 78 -7.34 -17.33 -11.28
C PHE A 78 -7.12 -17.02 -9.79
N ALA A 79 -7.65 -17.84 -8.89
CA ALA A 79 -7.38 -17.77 -7.46
C ALA A 79 -5.87 -17.85 -7.18
N VAL A 80 -5.20 -18.87 -7.74
CA VAL A 80 -3.74 -19.04 -7.59
C VAL A 80 -2.97 -17.86 -8.18
N ALA A 81 -3.34 -17.39 -9.38
CA ALA A 81 -2.71 -16.22 -9.99
C ALA A 81 -2.87 -14.96 -9.12
N SER A 82 -4.05 -14.76 -8.52
CA SER A 82 -4.30 -13.65 -7.60
C SER A 82 -3.46 -13.77 -6.33
N LEU A 83 -3.34 -14.96 -5.76
CA LEU A 83 -2.49 -15.20 -4.58
C LEU A 83 -1.01 -14.94 -4.86
N VAL A 84 -0.50 -15.37 -6.03
CA VAL A 84 0.89 -15.09 -6.43
C VAL A 84 1.11 -13.60 -6.60
N ALA A 85 0.23 -12.90 -7.32
CA ALA A 85 0.30 -11.45 -7.45
C ALA A 85 0.20 -10.77 -6.08
N GLY A 86 -0.68 -11.24 -5.20
CA GLY A 86 -0.86 -10.75 -3.85
C GLY A 86 0.36 -10.95 -2.95
N ALA A 87 1.06 -12.08 -3.05
CA ALA A 87 2.31 -12.32 -2.35
C ALA A 87 3.39 -11.31 -2.79
N LEU A 88 3.48 -11.02 -4.09
CA LEU A 88 4.40 -10.01 -4.61
C LEU A 88 4.04 -8.59 -4.12
N VAL A 89 2.75 -8.23 -4.09
CA VAL A 89 2.29 -6.96 -3.50
C VAL A 89 2.63 -6.87 -2.02
N LEU A 90 2.44 -7.94 -1.25
CA LEU A 90 2.77 -7.98 0.17
C LEU A 90 4.27 -7.75 0.39
N LEU A 91 5.12 -8.44 -0.39
CA LEU A 91 6.57 -8.24 -0.34
C LEU A 91 6.97 -6.80 -0.68
N ALA A 92 6.36 -6.22 -1.71
CA ALA A 92 6.58 -4.82 -2.07
C ALA A 92 6.15 -3.86 -0.94
N ASN A 93 4.99 -4.09 -0.33
CA ASN A 93 4.49 -3.30 0.80
C ASN A 93 5.42 -3.40 2.03
N LEU A 94 5.90 -4.60 2.36
CA LEU A 94 6.86 -4.80 3.44
C LEU A 94 8.20 -4.12 3.15
N PHE A 95 8.68 -4.20 1.91
CA PHE A 95 9.88 -3.48 1.47
C PHE A 95 9.72 -1.97 1.65
N PHE A 96 8.61 -1.39 1.17
CA PHE A 96 8.33 0.04 1.34
C PHE A 96 8.22 0.44 2.81
N PHE A 97 7.53 -0.37 3.62
CA PHE A 97 7.42 -0.13 5.06
C PHE A 97 8.80 -0.11 5.74
N ALA A 98 9.68 -1.05 5.39
CA ALA A 98 11.03 -1.15 5.94
C ALA A 98 11.91 0.06 5.54
N ILE A 99 11.93 0.44 4.26
CA ILE A 99 12.77 1.56 3.80
C ILE A 99 12.29 2.92 4.32
N SER A 100 10.98 3.08 4.52
CA SER A 100 10.37 4.30 5.05
C SER A 100 10.58 4.47 6.55
N LYS A 101 10.98 3.38 7.24
CA LYS A 101 11.15 3.25 8.70
C LYS A 101 9.90 3.68 9.47
N PRO A 102 9.16 2.78 10.14
CA PRO A 102 7.97 3.18 10.89
C PRO A 102 8.30 4.24 11.93
N LYS A 103 7.59 5.38 11.88
CA LYS A 103 7.87 6.56 12.72
C LYS A 103 6.81 6.75 13.81
N LEU A 104 5.63 6.16 13.60
CA LEU A 104 4.51 6.24 14.51
C LEU A 104 4.09 4.84 14.98
N PHE A 105 3.56 4.75 16.20
CA PHE A 105 2.94 3.51 16.67
C PHE A 105 1.79 3.04 15.77
N SER A 106 1.07 3.99 15.16
CA SER A 106 0.01 3.70 14.18
C SER A 106 0.53 3.01 12.91
N ASP A 107 1.82 3.15 12.57
CA ASP A 107 2.42 2.40 11.45
C ASP A 107 2.45 0.90 11.74
N TRP A 108 2.80 0.53 12.97
CA TRP A 108 2.81 -0.85 13.43
C TRP A 108 1.39 -1.43 13.56
N GLN A 109 0.44 -0.61 14.02
CA GLN A 109 -0.96 -1.01 14.08
C GLN A 109 -1.53 -1.29 12.68
N ALA A 110 -1.25 -0.43 11.70
CA ALA A 110 -1.70 -0.65 10.33
C ALA A 110 -1.11 -1.93 9.74
N LEU A 111 0.18 -2.18 9.95
CA LEU A 111 0.81 -3.44 9.52
C LEU A 111 0.15 -4.66 10.19
N ALA A 112 -0.08 -4.60 11.51
CA ALA A 112 -0.69 -5.69 12.26
C ALA A 112 -2.14 -5.96 11.82
N ILE A 113 -2.93 -4.91 11.58
CA ILE A 113 -4.31 -5.02 11.09
C ILE A 113 -4.32 -5.59 9.67
N SER A 114 -3.47 -5.08 8.78
CA SER A 114 -3.32 -5.60 7.42
C SER A 114 -2.92 -7.08 7.40
N ALA A 115 -1.97 -7.49 8.24
CA ALA A 115 -1.58 -8.89 8.39
C ALA A 115 -2.73 -9.73 8.97
N GLY A 116 -3.44 -9.22 9.98
CA GLY A 116 -4.62 -9.87 10.54
C GLY A 116 -5.70 -10.11 9.48
N ILE A 117 -6.01 -9.12 8.65
CA ILE A 117 -6.98 -9.26 7.55
C ILE A 117 -6.48 -10.26 6.49
N ALA A 118 -5.20 -10.18 6.11
CA ALA A 118 -4.61 -11.05 5.09
C ALA A 118 -4.62 -12.52 5.50
N PHE A 119 -4.22 -12.82 6.74
CA PHE A 119 -4.01 -14.20 7.19
C PHE A 119 -5.19 -14.76 8.00
N VAL A 120 -5.75 -13.98 8.94
CA VAL A 120 -6.87 -14.41 9.81
C VAL A 120 -8.21 -14.15 9.16
N GLY A 121 -8.36 -12.97 8.54
CA GLY A 121 -9.57 -12.58 7.82
C GLY A 121 -9.85 -13.51 6.64
N GLY A 122 -8.83 -13.88 5.87
CA GLY A 122 -8.95 -14.91 4.84
C GLY A 122 -9.53 -16.21 5.40
N TYR A 123 -8.91 -16.76 6.43
CA TYR A 123 -9.34 -18.03 7.04
C TYR A 123 -10.82 -18.01 7.47
N ARG A 124 -11.29 -16.90 8.07
CA ARG A 124 -12.67 -16.75 8.55
C ARG A 124 -13.69 -16.37 7.48
N LEU A 125 -13.31 -15.56 6.48
CA LEU A 125 -14.18 -15.21 5.35
C LEU A 125 -14.42 -16.43 4.44
N GLY A 126 -13.45 -17.34 4.38
CA GLY A 126 -13.57 -18.62 3.71
C GLY A 126 -14.69 -19.53 4.23
N GLU A 127 -14.87 -19.56 5.56
CA GLU A 127 -15.96 -20.33 6.19
C GLU A 127 -17.36 -19.83 5.78
N ILE A 128 -17.49 -18.59 5.31
CA ILE A 128 -18.77 -17.94 4.98
C ILE A 128 -19.00 -17.87 3.45
N PHE A 129 -17.95 -17.62 2.66
CA PHE A 129 -18.06 -17.34 1.21
C PHE A 129 -17.36 -18.36 0.31
N GLY A 130 -16.71 -19.40 0.84
CA GLY A 130 -16.04 -20.45 0.04
C GLY A 130 -14.68 -20.05 -0.54
N GLU A 131 -14.33 -18.76 -0.59
CA GLU A 131 -13.04 -18.27 -1.10
C GLU A 131 -12.12 -17.77 0.03
N HIS A 132 -11.26 -18.67 0.51
CA HIS A 132 -10.65 -18.56 1.83
C HIS A 132 -9.41 -17.68 1.92
N GLN A 133 -8.80 -17.26 0.82
CA GLN A 133 -7.47 -16.65 0.90
C GLN A 133 -7.32 -15.43 -0.01
N VAL A 134 -7.92 -15.47 -1.21
CA VAL A 134 -7.82 -14.41 -2.21
C VAL A 134 -8.36 -13.08 -1.67
N LEU A 135 -9.56 -13.08 -1.09
CA LEU A 135 -10.22 -11.88 -0.58
C LEU A 135 -9.48 -11.27 0.63
N GLY A 136 -9.04 -12.12 1.57
CA GLY A 136 -8.26 -11.68 2.74
C GLY A 136 -6.95 -11.02 2.32
N PHE A 137 -6.17 -11.70 1.46
CA PHE A 137 -4.92 -11.16 0.92
C PHE A 137 -5.12 -9.85 0.16
N LEU A 138 -6.18 -9.78 -0.65
CA LEU A 138 -6.51 -8.57 -1.40
C LEU A 138 -6.80 -7.39 -0.47
N LEU A 139 -7.70 -7.57 0.50
CA LEU A 139 -8.08 -6.50 1.43
C LEU A 139 -6.90 -6.06 2.30
N GLY A 140 -6.10 -7.01 2.80
CA GLY A 140 -4.89 -6.70 3.58
C GLY A 140 -3.87 -5.89 2.77
N ASN A 141 -3.63 -6.28 1.53
CA ASN A 141 -2.76 -5.56 0.61
C ASN A 141 -3.28 -4.17 0.27
N LEU A 142 -4.57 -4.02 -0.01
CA LEU A 142 -5.18 -2.71 -0.30
C LEU A 142 -5.10 -1.78 0.91
N LEU A 143 -5.36 -2.28 2.12
CA LEU A 143 -5.25 -1.50 3.35
C LEU A 143 -3.81 -1.01 3.55
N MET A 144 -2.82 -1.91 3.41
CA MET A 144 -1.42 -1.56 3.59
C MET A 144 -0.94 -0.57 2.52
N SER A 145 -1.35 -0.80 1.27
CA SER A 145 -1.02 0.07 0.15
C SER A 145 -1.61 1.47 0.32
N GLY A 146 -2.88 1.56 0.75
CA GLY A 146 -3.53 2.82 1.07
C GLY A 146 -2.87 3.54 2.25
N TRP A 147 -2.46 2.79 3.28
CA TRP A 147 -1.74 3.35 4.42
C TRP A 147 -0.38 3.95 4.03
N LEU A 148 0.38 3.25 3.19
CA LEU A 148 1.65 3.75 2.66
C LEU A 148 1.44 4.97 1.74
N ALA A 149 0.38 4.94 0.92
CA ALA A 149 0.04 6.03 0.00
C ALA A 149 -0.50 7.29 0.69
N ARG A 150 -0.89 7.24 1.97
CA ARG A 150 -1.52 8.38 2.68
C ARG A 150 -0.70 9.67 2.65
N GLY A 151 0.63 9.58 2.53
CA GLY A 151 1.48 10.75 2.42
C GLY A 151 1.28 11.54 1.12
N LEU A 152 0.83 10.87 0.06
CA LEU A 152 0.50 11.50 -1.23
C LEU A 152 -0.77 12.36 -1.15
N LEU A 153 -1.69 12.02 -0.23
CA LEU A 153 -2.92 12.77 -0.01
C LEU A 153 -2.73 14.01 0.88
N ARG A 154 -1.59 14.12 1.58
CA ARG A 154 -1.30 15.26 2.44
C ARG A 154 -0.79 16.44 1.61
N LYS A 155 -1.43 17.59 1.79
CA LYS A 155 -1.07 18.84 1.10
C LYS A 155 0.30 19.32 1.56
N HIS A 156 1.08 19.82 0.61
CA HIS A 156 2.34 20.53 0.90
C HIS A 156 2.05 21.79 1.71
N PRO A 157 2.94 22.17 2.65
CA PRO A 157 2.85 23.46 3.29
C PRO A 157 2.93 24.55 2.21
N SER A 158 1.95 25.45 2.19
CA SER A 158 1.96 26.62 1.31
C SER A 158 3.25 27.42 1.52
N LYS A 159 3.90 27.87 0.44
CA LYS A 159 5.14 28.68 0.46
C LYS A 159 5.07 29.90 1.39
N LYS A 160 3.87 30.37 1.77
CA LYS A 160 3.67 31.43 2.77
C LYS A 160 4.15 31.07 4.20
N ARG A 161 4.38 29.79 4.51
CA ARG A 161 4.78 29.34 5.86
C ARG A 161 6.29 29.12 6.06
N GLN A 162 7.11 29.35 5.04
CA GLN A 162 8.57 29.13 5.08
C GLN A 162 9.39 30.41 5.33
N ASN A 163 8.75 31.58 5.46
CA ASN A 163 9.40 32.88 5.65
C ASN A 163 9.14 33.50 7.05
N PHE A 164 8.87 32.71 8.07
CA PHE A 164 8.76 33.18 9.46
C PHE A 164 9.68 32.38 10.38
#